data_AF-F6THB4-F1
#
_entry.id   AF-F6THB4-F1
#
_cell.length_a   1.000
_cell.length_b   1.000
_cell.length_c   1.000
_cell.angle_alpha   90.00
_cell.angle_beta   90.00
_cell.angle_gamma   90.00
#
_symmetry.space_group_name_H-M   'P 1'
#
loop_
_entity.id
_entity.type
_entity.pdbx_description
1 polymer ?
#
loop_
_entity_poly.entity_id
_entity_poly.type
_entity_poly.pdbx_seq_one_letter_code
_entity_poly.pdbx_strand_id
1 'polypeptide(L)'
;MSFQSLTSYLQRVSDTLQDEDSSVFALLLSFHDPHIGNPKLQVKSSEAICKQHLESPFDEMVAAHLRGCWALSINDFKEVYACQVQTVQAFVRAFQSQKDDNWGLPLMYKLVLDLREFADSVDKELYRTGRGKRGEMLEKAADTIMSCFRVCGSDGRSAIAVSKKWGMLFLVNQLFKIYFR
;
A
#
# COMPACT_ATOMS: atom_id res chain seq x y z
N MET A 1 0.51 14.65 7.90
CA MET A 1 -0.70 15.22 8.57
C MET A 1 -0.63 15.00 10.09
N SER A 2 -1.36 15.78 10.91
CA SER A 2 -1.42 15.58 12.37
C SER A 2 -2.84 15.17 12.79
N PHE A 3 -2.95 14.10 13.59
CA PHE A 3 -4.23 13.50 13.99
C PHE A 3 -4.38 13.48 15.52
N GLN A 4 -5.53 13.94 16.01
CA GLN A 4 -5.80 14.02 17.44
C GLN A 4 -6.26 12.69 18.04
N SER A 5 -6.84 11.79 17.23
CA SER A 5 -7.26 10.44 17.62
C SER A 5 -7.28 9.49 16.43
N LEU A 6 -7.30 8.18 16.70
CA LEU A 6 -7.51 7.17 15.66
C LEU A 6 -8.84 7.39 14.92
N THR A 7 -9.91 7.70 15.65
CA THR A 7 -11.22 8.00 15.06
C THR A 7 -11.15 9.19 14.09
N SER A 8 -10.41 10.26 14.42
CA SER A 8 -10.24 11.40 13.51
C SER A 8 -9.50 11.03 12.21
N TYR A 9 -8.56 10.08 12.30
CA TYR A 9 -7.87 9.53 11.14
C TYR A 9 -8.82 8.67 10.29
N LEU A 10 -9.59 7.76 10.91
CA LEU A 10 -10.56 6.93 10.21
C LEU A 10 -11.67 7.74 9.55
N GLN A 11 -12.14 8.80 10.21
CA GLN A 11 -13.10 9.74 9.61
C GLN A 11 -12.50 10.39 8.37
N ARG A 12 -11.26 10.90 8.46
CA ARG A 12 -10.59 11.50 7.31
C ARG A 12 -10.41 10.51 6.15
N VAL A 13 -10.12 9.24 6.44
CA VAL A 13 -10.08 8.20 5.42
C VAL A 13 -11.46 8.00 4.79
N SER A 14 -12.52 7.90 5.60
CA SER A 14 -13.90 7.75 5.13
C SER A 14 -14.31 8.90 4.20
N ASP A 15 -14.05 10.15 4.60
CA ASP A 15 -14.33 11.34 3.80
C ASP A 15 -13.59 11.28 2.45
N THR A 16 -12.30 10.89 2.49
CA THR A 16 -11.46 10.79 1.29
C THR A 16 -11.95 9.70 0.32
N LEU A 17 -12.50 8.60 0.85
CA LEU A 17 -13.11 7.55 0.04
C LEU A 17 -14.42 8.00 -0.60
N GLN A 18 -15.22 8.81 0.10
CA GLN A 18 -16.46 9.39 -0.44
C GLN A 18 -16.18 10.41 -1.55
N ASP A 19 -15.12 11.21 -1.38
CA ASP A 19 -14.70 12.23 -2.35
C ASP A 19 -13.88 11.65 -3.52
N GLU A 20 -13.56 10.35 -3.50
CA GLU A 20 -12.67 9.66 -4.46
C GLU A 20 -11.29 10.35 -4.65
N ASP A 21 -10.81 11.05 -3.62
CA ASP A 21 -9.52 11.75 -3.65
C ASP A 21 -8.36 10.80 -3.32
N SER A 22 -7.86 10.10 -4.34
CA SER A 22 -6.69 9.22 -4.16
C SER A 22 -5.41 9.94 -3.76
N SER A 23 -5.27 11.24 -4.02
CA SER A 23 -4.04 11.96 -3.70
C SER A 23 -3.92 12.09 -2.19
N VAL A 24 -5.02 12.48 -1.53
CA VAL A 24 -5.09 12.49 -0.07
C VAL A 24 -5.01 11.07 0.48
N PHE A 25 -5.69 10.10 -0.15
CA PHE A 25 -5.67 8.73 0.37
C PHE A 25 -4.27 8.11 0.31
N ALA A 26 -3.52 8.40 -0.76
CA ALA A 26 -2.13 8.02 -0.89
C ALA A 26 -1.27 8.60 0.25
N LEU A 27 -1.51 9.84 0.67
CA LEU A 27 -0.79 10.43 1.81
C LEU A 27 -1.19 9.78 3.14
N LEU A 28 -2.45 9.42 3.33
CA LEU A 28 -2.94 8.74 4.54
C LEU A 28 -2.35 7.34 4.69
N LEU A 29 -2.09 6.63 3.59
CA LEU A 29 -1.47 5.29 3.58
C LEU A 29 0.04 5.29 3.26
N SER A 30 0.67 6.46 3.21
CA SER A 30 2.08 6.60 2.86
C SER A 30 2.98 6.44 4.09
N PHE A 31 3.99 5.58 3.99
CA PHE A 31 5.04 5.47 5.00
C PHE A 31 6.04 6.64 5.00
N HIS A 32 5.85 7.61 4.11
CA HIS A 32 6.67 8.81 4.02
C HIS A 32 5.97 10.06 4.57
N ASP A 33 4.69 9.97 4.97
CA ASP A 33 4.01 11.11 5.58
C ASP A 33 4.29 11.16 7.10
N PRO A 34 4.43 12.34 7.71
CA PRO A 34 4.72 12.47 9.14
C PRO A 34 3.76 11.76 10.10
N HIS A 35 2.54 11.39 9.67
CA HIS A 35 1.57 10.72 10.53
C HIS A 35 2.06 9.37 11.08
N ILE A 36 2.98 8.68 10.39
CA ILE A 36 3.51 7.39 10.87
C ILE A 36 4.22 7.51 12.22
N GLY A 37 4.71 8.71 12.56
CA GLY A 37 5.35 9.01 13.84
C GLY A 37 4.35 9.25 14.97
N ASN A 38 3.04 9.27 14.69
CA ASN A 38 2.02 9.49 15.70
C ASN A 38 1.73 8.20 16.48
N PRO A 39 2.03 8.12 17.80
CA PRO A 39 1.80 6.91 18.58
C PRO A 39 0.32 6.46 18.62
N LYS A 40 -0.62 7.39 18.38
CA LYS A 40 -2.06 7.08 18.34
C LYS A 40 -2.47 6.28 17.09
N LEU A 41 -1.63 6.28 16.05
CA LEU A 41 -1.84 5.52 14.81
C LEU A 41 -0.99 4.24 14.75
N GLN A 42 -0.09 4.05 15.71
CA GLN A 42 0.76 2.87 15.85
C GLN A 42 -0.01 1.77 16.61
N VAL A 43 -1.06 1.25 15.99
CA VAL A 43 -1.99 0.30 16.62
C VAL A 43 -1.81 -1.10 16.05
N LYS A 44 -1.38 -2.04 16.90
CA LYS A 44 -1.13 -3.45 16.52
C LYS A 44 -2.39 -4.18 16.02
N SER A 45 -3.54 -3.92 16.63
CA SER A 45 -4.81 -4.56 16.30
C SER A 45 -5.90 -3.50 16.20
N SER A 46 -6.22 -3.11 14.96
CA SER A 46 -7.20 -2.07 14.61
C SER A 46 -8.34 -2.60 13.76
N GLU A 47 -8.40 -3.91 13.51
CA GLU A 47 -9.33 -4.55 12.59
C GLU A 47 -10.81 -4.30 12.97
N ALA A 48 -11.13 -4.40 14.26
CA ALA A 48 -12.49 -4.20 14.75
C ALA A 48 -12.98 -2.75 14.58
N ILE A 49 -12.12 -1.76 14.88
CA ILE A 49 -12.48 -0.36 14.76
C ILE A 49 -12.51 0.10 13.30
N CYS A 50 -11.59 -0.39 12.45
CA CYS A 50 -11.62 -0.14 11.01
C CYS A 50 -12.92 -0.67 10.38
N LYS A 51 -13.34 -1.89 10.71
CA LYS A 51 -14.60 -2.49 10.24
C LYS A 51 -15.86 -1.70 10.61
N GLN A 52 -15.81 -0.94 11.71
CA GLN A 52 -16.94 -0.11 12.13
C GLN A 52 -17.05 1.18 11.30
N HIS A 53 -15.96 1.64 10.69
CA HIS A 53 -15.89 2.95 10.02
C HIS A 53 -15.73 2.86 8.50
N LEU A 54 -15.24 1.72 8.00
CA LEU A 54 -14.86 1.53 6.60
C LEU A 54 -15.45 0.23 6.06
N GLU A 55 -15.78 0.23 4.77
CA GLU A 55 -16.24 -0.95 4.05
C GLU A 55 -15.07 -1.80 3.54
N SER A 56 -15.32 -3.09 3.32
CA SER A 56 -14.32 -3.98 2.72
C SER A 56 -14.09 -3.66 1.24
N PRO A 57 -12.84 -3.63 0.76
CA PRO A 57 -11.60 -4.04 1.46
C PRO A 57 -10.79 -2.88 2.07
N PHE A 58 -11.36 -1.68 2.22
CA PHE A 58 -10.65 -0.52 2.77
C PHE A 58 -10.41 -0.63 4.28
N ASP A 59 -11.32 -1.29 5.00
CA ASP A 59 -11.12 -1.65 6.41
C ASP A 59 -9.84 -2.47 6.65
N GLU A 60 -9.63 -3.50 5.84
CA GLU A 60 -8.45 -4.37 5.87
C GLU A 60 -7.18 -3.61 5.49
N MET A 61 -7.26 -2.77 4.44
CA MET A 61 -6.15 -1.96 3.95
C MET A 61 -5.64 -1.01 5.03
N VAL A 62 -6.56 -0.30 5.69
CA VAL A 62 -6.24 0.68 6.72
C VAL A 62 -5.77 -0.01 8.00
N ALA A 63 -6.39 -1.13 8.39
CA ALA A 63 -5.94 -1.89 9.55
C ALA A 63 -4.51 -2.42 9.37
N ALA A 64 -4.18 -2.94 8.18
CA ALA A 64 -2.84 -3.40 7.85
C ALA A 64 -1.83 -2.24 7.88
N HIS A 65 -2.16 -1.06 7.35
CA HIS A 65 -1.30 0.12 7.41
C HIS A 65 -1.01 0.58 8.85
N LEU A 66 -2.03 0.65 9.71
CA LEU A 66 -1.87 1.02 11.13
C LEU A 66 -0.98 0.03 11.89
N ARG A 67 -1.14 -1.27 11.60
CA ARG A 67 -0.26 -2.32 12.12
C ARG A 67 1.16 -2.19 11.59
N GLY A 68 1.33 -1.81 10.33
CA GLY A 68 2.63 -1.48 9.73
C GLY A 68 3.28 -0.27 10.40
N CYS A 69 2.52 0.78 10.72
CA CYS A 69 3.03 1.92 11.50
C CYS A 69 3.53 1.50 12.88
N TRP A 70 2.78 0.63 13.56
CA TRP A 70 3.21 0.03 14.83
C TRP A 70 4.50 -0.79 14.67
N ALA A 71 4.56 -1.69 13.68
CA ALA A 71 5.74 -2.50 13.42
C ALA A 71 6.98 -1.66 13.11
N LEU A 72 6.81 -0.57 12.35
CA LEU A 72 7.88 0.37 12.04
C LEU A 72 8.39 1.07 13.30
N SER A 73 7.51 1.43 14.23
CA SER A 73 7.90 2.08 15.50
C SER A 73 8.83 1.20 16.38
N ILE A 74 8.73 -0.12 16.23
CA ILE A 74 9.58 -1.09 16.94
C ILE A 74 10.70 -1.66 16.05
N ASN A 75 10.91 -1.11 14.86
CA ASN A 75 11.90 -1.55 13.85
C ASN A 75 11.73 -3.01 13.38
N ASP A 76 10.51 -3.55 13.38
CA ASP A 76 10.23 -4.87 12.82
C ASP A 76 9.94 -4.76 11.31
N PHE A 77 11.00 -4.63 10.50
CA PHE A 77 10.88 -4.45 9.05
C PHE A 77 10.21 -5.63 8.35
N LYS A 78 10.30 -6.84 8.91
CA LYS A 78 9.64 -8.03 8.35
C LYS A 78 8.12 -7.91 8.49
N GLU A 79 7.66 -7.49 9.65
CA GLU A 79 6.25 -7.25 9.91
C GLU A 79 5.73 -6.05 9.10
N VAL A 80 6.51 -4.98 8.95
CA VAL A 80 6.15 -3.85 8.08
C VAL A 80 5.95 -4.31 6.64
N TYR A 81 6.87 -5.10 6.10
CA TYR A 81 6.74 -5.68 4.76
C TYR A 81 5.47 -6.55 4.65
N ALA A 82 5.21 -7.43 5.62
CA ALA A 82 4.02 -8.28 5.61
C ALA A 82 2.72 -7.47 5.63
N CYS A 83 2.67 -6.41 6.45
CA CYS A 83 1.54 -5.47 6.49
C CYS A 83 1.37 -4.74 5.16
N GLN A 84 2.47 -4.32 4.53
CA GLN A 84 2.42 -3.64 3.23
C GLN A 84 1.94 -4.57 2.10
N VAL A 85 2.33 -5.85 2.11
CA VAL A 85 1.78 -6.86 1.19
C VAL A 85 0.26 -6.98 1.35
N GLN A 86 -0.23 -7.08 2.59
CA GLN A 86 -1.67 -7.15 2.87
C GLN A 86 -2.41 -5.89 2.39
N THR A 87 -1.82 -4.71 2.63
CA THR A 87 -2.36 -3.42 2.17
C THR A 87 -2.49 -3.39 0.65
N VAL A 88 -1.45 -3.81 -0.09
CA VAL A 88 -1.49 -3.85 -1.55
C VAL A 88 -2.49 -4.90 -2.06
N GLN A 89 -2.60 -6.06 -1.41
CA GLN A 89 -3.56 -7.10 -1.79
C GLN A 89 -5.02 -6.64 -1.59
N ALA A 90 -5.31 -5.93 -0.49
CA ALA A 90 -6.61 -5.30 -0.27
C ALA A 90 -6.88 -4.24 -1.33
N PHE A 91 -5.88 -3.41 -1.65
CA PHE A 91 -5.97 -2.42 -2.73
C PHE A 91 -6.26 -3.06 -4.09
N VAL A 92 -5.60 -4.17 -4.45
CA VAL A 92 -5.86 -4.88 -5.71
C VAL A 92 -7.34 -5.27 -5.85
N ARG A 93 -7.98 -5.73 -4.76
CA ARG A 93 -9.41 -6.06 -4.78
C ARG A 93 -10.29 -4.83 -5.00
N ALA A 94 -10.04 -3.74 -4.27
CA ALA A 94 -10.75 -2.47 -4.46
C ALA A 94 -10.55 -1.95 -5.89
N PHE A 95 -9.30 -1.90 -6.34
CA PHE A 95 -8.92 -1.38 -7.65
C PHE A 95 -9.49 -2.23 -8.80
N GLN A 96 -9.62 -3.55 -8.64
CA GLN A 96 -10.29 -4.41 -9.60
C GLN A 96 -11.80 -4.14 -9.70
N SER A 97 -12.44 -3.79 -8.57
CA SER A 97 -13.89 -3.51 -8.53
C SER A 97 -14.28 -2.17 -9.16
N GLN A 98 -13.35 -1.22 -9.27
CA GLN A 98 -13.57 0.10 -9.90
C GLN A 98 -13.75 -0.04 -11.42
N LYS A 99 -15.00 -0.07 -11.91
CA LYS A 99 -15.26 -0.36 -13.34
C LYS A 99 -15.12 0.84 -14.27
N ASP A 100 -15.28 2.07 -13.79
CA ASP A 100 -15.42 3.24 -14.67
C ASP A 100 -14.47 4.42 -14.36
N ASP A 101 -13.49 4.24 -13.48
CA ASP A 101 -12.51 5.29 -13.15
C ASP A 101 -11.06 4.74 -12.99
N ASN A 102 -10.08 5.65 -12.97
CA ASN A 102 -8.68 5.44 -12.66
C ASN A 102 -8.20 6.23 -11.43
N TRP A 103 -9.12 6.83 -10.66
CA TRP A 103 -8.77 7.60 -9.47
C TRP A 103 -7.83 6.84 -8.53
N GLY A 104 -7.89 5.51 -8.41
CA GLY A 104 -6.97 4.72 -7.57
C GLY A 104 -5.47 4.73 -7.97
N LEU A 105 -5.08 5.32 -9.11
CA LEU A 105 -3.69 5.30 -9.61
C LEU A 105 -2.66 5.96 -8.68
N PRO A 106 -2.86 7.19 -8.16
CA PRO A 106 -1.94 7.80 -7.19
C PRO A 106 -1.69 6.93 -5.96
N LEU A 107 -2.75 6.29 -5.42
CA LEU A 107 -2.61 5.36 -4.30
C LEU A 107 -1.77 4.15 -4.70
N MET A 108 -2.04 3.53 -5.86
CA MET A 108 -1.25 2.42 -6.37
C MET A 108 0.24 2.76 -6.43
N TYR A 109 0.59 3.94 -6.94
CA TYR A 109 1.98 4.38 -7.06
C TYR A 109 2.67 4.43 -5.70
N LYS A 110 1.99 4.98 -4.69
CA LYS A 110 2.52 5.08 -3.34
C LYS A 110 2.69 3.71 -2.70
N LEU A 111 1.66 2.87 -2.74
CA LEU A 111 1.69 1.55 -2.09
C LEU A 111 2.74 0.62 -2.69
N VAL A 112 2.89 0.63 -4.02
CA VAL A 112 3.90 -0.18 -4.72
C VAL A 112 5.31 0.32 -4.43
N LEU A 113 5.51 1.65 -4.35
CA LEU A 113 6.81 2.21 -4.01
C LEU A 113 7.25 1.78 -2.60
N ASP A 114 6.37 1.96 -1.61
CA ASP A 114 6.63 1.59 -0.21
C ASP A 114 6.88 0.07 -0.10
N LEU A 115 6.11 -0.77 -0.82
CA LEU A 115 6.32 -2.23 -0.85
C LEU A 115 7.72 -2.60 -1.32
N ARG A 116 8.19 -2.00 -2.43
CA ARG A 116 9.52 -2.26 -2.98
C ARG A 116 10.62 -1.86 -2.01
N GLU A 117 10.46 -0.73 -1.32
CA GLU A 117 11.46 -0.20 -0.39
C GLU A 117 11.55 -1.02 0.91
N PHE A 118 10.42 -1.50 1.42
CA PHE A 118 10.43 -2.43 2.55
C PHE A 118 11.00 -3.80 2.15
N ALA A 119 10.67 -4.31 0.96
CA ALA A 119 11.27 -5.55 0.46
C ALA A 119 12.80 -5.45 0.40
N ASP A 120 13.32 -4.34 -0.11
CA ASP A 120 14.76 -4.07 -0.13
C ASP A 120 15.38 -3.97 1.27
N SER A 121 14.69 -3.31 2.19
CA SER A 121 15.16 -3.16 3.57
C SER A 121 15.27 -4.51 4.28
N VAL A 122 14.27 -5.38 4.12
CA VAL A 122 14.27 -6.74 4.66
C VAL A 122 15.35 -7.59 4.00
N ASP A 123 15.51 -7.53 2.67
CA ASP A 123 16.56 -8.26 1.96
C ASP A 123 17.97 -7.87 2.45
N LYS A 124 18.22 -6.56 2.64
CA LYS A 124 19.49 -6.06 3.18
C LYS A 124 19.75 -6.60 4.59
N GLU A 125 18.73 -6.63 5.44
CA GLU A 125 18.85 -7.15 6.80
C GLU A 125 19.11 -8.67 6.83
N LEU A 126 18.37 -9.44 6.03
CA LEU A 126 18.53 -10.89 5.92
C LEU A 126 19.90 -11.27 5.36
N TYR A 127 20.37 -10.53 4.35
CA TYR A 127 21.70 -10.73 3.78
C TYR A 127 22.80 -10.42 4.80
N ARG A 128 22.69 -9.30 5.54
CA ARG A 128 23.66 -8.91 6.58
C ARG A 128 23.75 -9.93 7.72
N THR A 129 22.63 -10.57 8.06
CA THR A 129 22.55 -11.57 9.13
C THR A 129 22.86 -13.01 8.66
N GLY A 130 23.13 -13.20 7.37
CA GLY A 130 23.40 -14.52 6.79
C GLY A 130 22.19 -15.46 6.77
N ARG A 131 20.98 -14.93 6.96
CA ARG A 131 19.72 -15.70 7.09
C ARG A 131 18.87 -15.73 5.82
N GLY A 132 19.33 -15.13 4.73
CA GLY A 132 18.58 -15.09 3.47
C GLY A 132 19.44 -14.82 2.25
N LYS A 133 18.83 -15.02 1.08
CA LYS A 133 19.45 -14.73 -0.21
C LYS A 133 19.16 -13.30 -0.63
N ARG A 134 20.11 -12.67 -1.31
CA ARG A 134 19.90 -11.34 -1.88
C ARG A 134 18.79 -11.41 -2.93
N GLY A 135 17.75 -10.59 -2.76
CA GLY A 135 16.66 -10.44 -3.74
C GLY A 135 15.43 -11.31 -3.49
N GLU A 136 15.44 -12.20 -2.51
CA GLU A 136 14.32 -13.13 -2.27
C GLU A 136 13.02 -12.40 -1.90
N MET A 137 13.10 -11.37 -1.04
CA MET A 137 11.92 -10.60 -0.65
C MET A 137 11.45 -9.68 -1.77
N LEU A 138 12.38 -9.16 -2.58
CA LEU A 138 12.05 -8.38 -3.77
C LEU A 138 11.35 -9.22 -4.85
N GLU A 139 11.74 -10.47 -5.05
CA GLU A 139 11.03 -11.40 -5.94
C GLU A 139 9.59 -11.63 -5.46
N LYS A 140 9.39 -11.87 -4.16
CA LYS A 140 8.04 -11.99 -3.57
C LYS A 140 7.22 -10.69 -3.70
N ALA A 141 7.89 -9.54 -3.60
CA ALA A 141 7.24 -8.25 -3.85
C ALA A 141 6.81 -8.11 -5.32
N ALA A 142 7.62 -8.60 -6.26
CA ALA A 142 7.30 -8.58 -7.68
C ALA A 142 5.99 -9.32 -7.99
N ASP A 143 5.72 -10.45 -7.36
CA ASP A 143 4.44 -11.19 -7.51
C ASP A 143 3.23 -10.34 -7.11
N THR A 144 3.37 -9.55 -6.04
CA THR A 144 2.34 -8.64 -5.55
C THR A 144 2.17 -7.47 -6.53
N ILE A 145 3.27 -6.88 -7.03
CA ILE A 145 3.24 -5.80 -8.05
C ILE A 145 2.60 -6.29 -9.36
N MET A 146 2.87 -7.54 -9.76
CA MET A 146 2.26 -8.16 -10.94
C MET A 146 0.75 -8.29 -10.81
N SER A 147 0.20 -8.37 -9.59
CA SER A 147 -1.25 -8.32 -9.37
C SER A 147 -1.84 -6.97 -9.76
N CYS A 148 -1.19 -5.86 -9.37
CA CYS A 148 -1.58 -4.51 -9.83
C CYS A 148 -1.45 -4.37 -11.35
N PHE A 149 -0.39 -4.95 -11.94
CA PHE A 149 -0.16 -4.92 -13.39
C PHE A 149 -1.29 -5.63 -14.15
N ARG A 150 -1.71 -6.81 -13.68
CA ARG A 150 -2.83 -7.54 -14.28
C ARG A 150 -4.13 -6.74 -14.25
N VAL A 151 -4.44 -6.05 -13.14
CA VAL A 151 -5.63 -5.19 -13.04
C VAL A 151 -5.57 -4.02 -14.03
N CYS A 152 -4.40 -3.39 -14.19
CA CYS A 152 -4.21 -2.31 -15.19
C CYS A 152 -4.30 -2.84 -16.63
N GLY A 153 -3.73 -4.02 -16.90
CA GLY A 153 -3.69 -4.63 -18.22
C GLY A 153 -5.04 -5.18 -18.69
N SER A 154 -5.86 -5.67 -17.76
CA SER A 154 -7.23 -6.11 -18.04
C SER A 154 -8.23 -4.96 -18.24
N ASP A 155 -7.77 -3.71 -18.19
CA ASP A 155 -8.62 -2.55 -18.42
C ASP A 155 -9.06 -2.49 -19.89
N GLY A 156 -10.32 -2.87 -20.13
CA GLY A 156 -10.94 -2.90 -21.45
C GLY A 156 -11.36 -1.54 -21.99
N ARG A 157 -11.16 -0.45 -21.23
CA ARG A 157 -11.63 0.89 -21.62
C ARG A 157 -10.88 1.43 -22.84
N SER A 158 -11.66 2.03 -23.74
CA SER A 158 -11.19 2.62 -24.99
C SER A 158 -10.68 4.05 -24.79
N ALA A 159 -11.29 4.79 -23.85
CA ALA A 159 -10.89 6.14 -23.51
C ALA A 159 -9.66 6.12 -22.60
N ILE A 160 -8.51 6.52 -23.14
CA ILE A 160 -7.24 6.51 -22.40
C ILE A 160 -7.26 7.44 -21.17
N ALA A 161 -8.05 8.52 -21.19
CA ALA A 161 -8.10 9.53 -20.13
C ALA A 161 -8.51 8.95 -18.76
N VAL A 162 -9.41 7.97 -18.76
CA VAL A 162 -9.93 7.31 -17.54
C VAL A 162 -9.38 5.88 -17.39
N SER A 163 -8.37 5.52 -18.19
CA SER A 163 -7.82 4.17 -18.17
C SER A 163 -6.81 3.99 -17.06
N LYS A 164 -6.80 2.80 -16.45
CA LYS A 164 -5.77 2.33 -15.51
C LYS A 164 -4.47 1.97 -16.23
N LYS A 165 -4.45 1.89 -17.57
CA LYS A 165 -3.24 1.60 -18.37
C LYS A 165 -2.12 2.61 -18.14
N TRP A 166 -2.42 3.84 -17.73
CA TRP A 166 -1.42 4.81 -17.25
C TRP A 166 -0.53 4.26 -16.13
N GLY A 167 -1.06 3.33 -15.34
CA GLY A 167 -0.32 2.65 -14.28
C GLY A 167 0.75 1.67 -14.77
N MET A 168 0.63 1.14 -15.98
CA MET A 168 1.47 0.03 -16.45
C MET A 168 2.94 0.42 -16.57
N LEU A 169 3.24 1.59 -17.15
CA LEU A 169 4.62 2.06 -17.30
C LEU A 169 5.30 2.24 -15.94
N PHE A 170 4.58 2.78 -14.96
CA PHE A 170 5.09 2.90 -13.60
C PHE A 170 5.42 1.53 -13.02
N LEU A 171 4.49 0.57 -13.09
CA LEU A 171 4.67 -0.78 -12.53
C LEU A 171 5.84 -1.51 -13.19
N VAL A 172 5.95 -1.43 -14.52
CA VAL A 172 7.08 -1.98 -15.28
C VAL A 172 8.41 -1.38 -14.82
N ASN A 173 8.48 -0.06 -14.62
CA ASN A 173 9.68 0.59 -14.09
C ASN A 173 10.04 0.09 -12.67
N GLN A 174 9.05 -0.25 -11.83
CA GLN A 174 9.32 -0.83 -10.51
C GLN A 174 9.84 -2.27 -10.62
N LEU A 175 9.28 -3.08 -11.53
CA LEU A 175 9.74 -4.45 -11.79
C LEU A 175 11.17 -4.45 -12.35
N PHE A 176 11.50 -3.53 -13.27
CA PHE A 176 12.88 -3.37 -13.75
C PHE A 176 13.86 -3.09 -12.61
N LYS A 177 13.49 -2.22 -11.65
CA LYS A 177 14.31 -1.93 -10.47
C LYS A 177 14.48 -3.12 -9.52
N ILE A 178 13.57 -4.09 -9.56
CA ILE A 178 13.69 -5.36 -8.82
C ILE A 178 14.68 -6.29 -9.52
N TYR A 179 14.52 -6.50 -10.84
CA TYR A 179 15.29 -7.50 -11.57
C TYR A 179 16.69 -7.06 -12.00
N PHE A 180 16.92 -5.77 -12.27
CA PHE A 180 18.16 -5.27 -12.87
C PHE A 180 18.98 -4.38 -11.91
N ARG A 181 19.15 -4.85 -10.67
CA ARG A 181 19.92 -4.16 -9.63
C ARG A 181 21.42 -4.11 -9.88
#